data_AF-A0A5S9M159-F1
#
_entry.id   AF-A0A5S9M159-F1
#
_cell.length_a   1.000
_cell.length_b   1.000
_cell.length_c   1.000
_cell.angle_alpha   90.00
_cell.angle_beta   90.00
_cell.angle_gamma   90.00
#
_symmetry.space_group_name_H-M   'P 1'
#
loop_
_entity.id
_entity.type
_entity.pdbx_description
1 polymer ?
#
loop_
_entity_poly.entity_id
_entity_poly.type
_entity_poly.pdbx_seq_one_letter_code
_entity_poly.pdbx_strand_id
1 'polypeptide(L)' 'MRISRNPETIHPPVAPYTHQIETTGPQRWLTLSGQVGMEVDGTIPESPLEQLELALENVKNEI' A
#
# COMPACT_ATOMS: atom_id res chain seq x y z
N MET A 1 -13.81 7.13 14.64
CA MET A 1 -14.20 5.91 13.89
C MET A 1 -12.95 5.30 13.25
N ARG A 2 -12.95 4.02 12.90
CA ARG A 2 -11.87 3.37 12.15
C ARG A 2 -12.42 2.79 10.84
N ILE A 3 -11.79 3.10 9.71
CA ILE A 3 -12.15 2.58 8.39
C ILE A 3 -10.92 1.87 7.81
N SER A 4 -11.08 0.63 7.33
CA SER A 4 -10.05 -0.12 6.63
C SER A 4 -10.29 -0.09 5.12
N ARG A 5 -9.22 0.05 4.31
CA ARG A 5 -9.31 0.09 2.85
C ARG A 5 -8.13 -0.66 2.21
N ASN A 6 -8.41 -1.29 1.07
CA ASN A 6 -7.41 -1.84 0.16
C ASN A 6 -7.68 -1.24 -1.23
N PRO A 7 -6.90 -0.24 -1.67
CA PRO A 7 -7.04 0.30 -3.01
C PRO A 7 -6.82 -0.76 -4.10
N GLU A 8 -7.54 -0.65 -5.20
CA GLU A 8 -7.38 -1.53 -6.37
C GLU A 8 -6.21 -1.12 -7.28
N THR A 9 -5.58 0.02 -6.98
CA THR A 9 -4.45 0.61 -7.72
C THR A 9 -3.09 -0.01 -7.38
N ILE A 10 -3.03 -0.85 -6.35
CA ILE A 10 -1.84 -1.59 -5.91
C ILE A 10 -2.21 -3.05 -5.67
N HIS A 11 -1.21 -3.95 -5.64
CA HIS A 11 -1.47 -5.37 -5.42
C HIS A 11 -2.19 -5.62 -4.08
N PRO A 12 -3.15 -6.55 -3.98
CA PRO A 12 -3.81 -6.90 -2.73
C PRO A 12 -2.85 -7.33 -1.60
N PRO A 13 -3.25 -7.22 -0.32
CA PRO A 13 -2.47 -7.72 0.80
C PRO A 13 -2.11 -9.22 0.64
N VAL A 14 -0.83 -9.55 0.78
CA VAL A 14 -0.31 -10.94 0.62
C VAL A 14 -0.54 -11.82 1.85
N ALA A 15 -1.04 -11.25 2.94
CA ALA A 15 -1.30 -11.89 4.21
C ALA A 15 -2.51 -11.23 4.90
N PRO A 16 -2.98 -11.70 6.07
CA PRO A 16 -4.14 -11.14 6.79
C PRO A 16 -3.90 -9.74 7.40
N TYR A 17 -3.67 -8.73 6.56
CA TYR A 17 -3.58 -7.32 6.91
C TYR A 17 -4.40 -6.45 5.94
N THR A 18 -4.42 -5.14 6.17
CA THR A 18 -5.02 -4.17 5.25
C THR A 18 -3.99 -3.11 4.91
N HIS A 19 -4.04 -2.60 3.68
CA HIS A 19 -3.17 -1.52 3.23
C HIS A 19 -3.34 -0.29 4.10
N GLN A 20 -4.58 0.10 4.36
CA GLN A 20 -4.86 1.34 5.09
C GLN A 20 -5.76 1.16 6.29
N ILE A 21 -5.45 1.92 7.33
CA ILE A 21 -6.38 2.24 8.39
C ILE A 21 -6.49 3.76 8.50
N GLU A 22 -7.68 4.29 8.24
CA GLU A 22 -8.03 5.67 8.58
C GLU A 22 -8.70 5.70 9.95
N THR A 23 -8.17 6.53 10.85
CA THR A 23 -8.80 6.85 12.13
C THR A 23 -9.28 8.30 12.13
N THR A 24 -10.52 8.49 12.57
CA THR A 24 -11.18 9.80 12.63
C THR A 24 -11.62 10.12 14.05
N GLY A 25 -11.53 11.39 14.43
CA GLY A 25 -11.84 11.91 15.77
C GLY A 25 -11.47 13.39 15.83
N PRO A 26 -10.79 13.87 16.89
CA PRO A 26 -10.24 15.23 16.94
C PRO A 26 -9.25 15.53 15.81
N GLN A 27 -8.61 14.51 15.26
CA GLN A 27 -7.77 14.58 14.06
C GLN A 27 -8.12 13.45 13.10
N ARG A 28 -7.77 13.63 11.82
CA ARG A 28 -7.82 12.59 10.79
C ARG A 28 -6.42 12.05 10.59
N TRP A 29 -6.25 10.74 10.70
CA TRP A 29 -4.96 10.06 10.58
C TRP A 29 -5.09 8.86 9.66
N LEU A 30 -4.16 8.72 8.71
CA LEU A 30 -4.08 7.59 7.79
C LEU A 30 -2.79 6.84 8.07
N THR A 31 -2.90 5.59 8.50
CA THR A 31 -1.76 4.68 8.62
C THR A 31 -1.73 3.75 7.42
N LEU A 32 -0.60 3.75 6.72
CA LEU A 32 -0.32 2.82 5.61
C LEU A 32 0.52 1.65 6.11
N SER A 33 0.28 0.47 5.56
CA SER A 33 1.18 -0.67 5.69
C SER A 33 2.44 -0.47 4.83
N GLY A 34 3.46 -1.29 5.05
CA GLY A 34 4.65 -1.26 4.20
C GLY A 34 4.30 -1.70 2.77
N GLN A 35 4.67 -0.88 1.79
CA GLN A 35 4.56 -1.22 0.38
C GLN A 35 5.83 -1.88 -0.14
N VAL A 36 5.66 -2.84 -1.05
CA VAL A 36 6.73 -3.60 -1.69
C VAL A 36 6.77 -3.29 -3.18
N GLY A 37 7.92 -3.54 -3.82
CA GLY A 37 8.11 -3.39 -5.25
C GLY A 37 7.46 -4.50 -6.05
N MET A 38 6.13 -4.55 -6.02
CA MET A 38 5.30 -5.54 -6.71
C MET A 38 4.22 -4.81 -7.51
N GLU A 39 4.03 -5.25 -8.75
CA GLU A 39 3.01 -4.74 -9.65
C GLU A 39 1.62 -5.18 -9.23
N VAL A 40 0.59 -4.50 -9.72
CA VAL A 40 -0.82 -4.83 -9.42
C VAL A 40 -1.17 -6.27 -9.78
N ASP A 41 -0.53 -6.83 -10.80
CA ASP A 41 -0.72 -8.22 -11.25
C ASP A 41 0.08 -9.26 -10.45
N GLY A 42 0.90 -8.81 -9.48
CA GLY A 42 1.69 -9.66 -8.60
C GLY A 42 3.09 -9.97 -9.12
N THR A 43 3.47 -9.44 -10.29
CA THR A 43 4.85 -9.57 -10.78
C THR A 43 5.81 -8.69 -9.99
N ILE A 44 7.05 -9.16 -9.86
CA ILE A 44 8.12 -8.47 -9.12
C ILE A 44 9.29 -8.29 -10.08
N PRO A 45 9.74 -7.06 -10.36
CA PRO A 45 10.92 -6.82 -11.20
C PRO A 45 12.18 -7.49 -10.63
N GLU A 46 13.09 -7.94 -11.49
CA GLU A 46 14.35 -8.55 -11.03
C GLU A 46 15.32 -7.52 -10.43
N SER A 47 15.28 -6.28 -10.92
CA SER A 47 16.17 -5.20 -10.47
C SER A 47 15.75 -4.67 -9.10
N PRO A 48 16.65 -4.67 -8.09
CA PRO A 48 16.36 -4.08 -6.78
C PRO A 48 16.05 -2.59 -6.83
N LEU A 49 16.62 -1.86 -7.81
CA LEU A 49 16.34 -0.44 -7.99
C LEU A 49 14.91 -0.23 -8.50
N GLU A 50 14.47 -1.03 -9.47
CA GLU A 50 13.10 -0.98 -9.97
C GLU A 50 12.10 -1.36 -8.88
N GLN A 51 12.41 -2.36 -8.05
CA GLN A 51 11.59 -2.69 -6.88
C GLN A 51 11.47 -1.53 -5.89
N LEU A 52 12.56 -0.78 -5.64
CA LEU A 52 12.53 0.38 -4.76
C LEU A 52 11.67 1.51 -5.33
N GLU A 53 11.85 1.81 -6.61
CA GLU A 53 11.06 2.82 -7.32
C GLU A 53 9.57 2.47 -7.28
N LEU A 54 9.23 1.22 -7.59
CA LEU A 54 7.87 0.69 -7.56
C LEU A 54 7.28 0.69 -6.14
N ALA A 55 8.06 0.35 -5.11
CA ALA A 55 7.58 0.43 -3.72
C ALA A 55 7.20 1.87 -3.33
N LEU A 56 7.99 2.86 -3.74
CA LEU A 56 7.69 4.28 -3.50
C LEU A 56 6.50 4.78 -4.34
N GLU A 57 6.36 4.27 -5.56
CA GLU A 57 5.18 4.52 -6.40
C GLU A 57 3.91 3.94 -5.77
N ASN A 58 3.97 2.71 -5.26
CA ASN A 58 2.86 2.07 -4.55
C ASN A 58 2.42 2.89 -3.33
N VAL A 59 3.34 3.47 -2.54
CA VAL A 59 2.99 4.39 -1.45
C VAL A 59 2.20 5.60 -1.95
N LYS A 60 2.54 6.14 -3.12
CA LYS A 60 1.80 7.28 -3.70
C LYS A 60 0.42 6.86 -4.22
N ASN A 61 0.34 5.72 -4.89
CA ASN A 61 -0.89 5.17 -5.46
C ASN A 61 -1.88 4.68 -4.39
N GLU A 62 -1.38 4.45 -3.17
CA GLU A 62 -2.19 4.07 -2.02
C GLU A 62 -2.94 5.27 -1.39
N ILE A 63 -2.40 6.49 -1.44
CA ILE A 63 -2.98 7.65 -0.71
C ILE A 63 -4.27 8.18 -1.34
#